data_AF-A0A2G9LSC8-F1
#
_entry.id   AF-A0A2G9LSC8-F1
#
_cell.length_a   1.000
_cell.length_b   1.000
_cell.length_c   1.000
_cell.angle_alpha   90.00
_cell.angle_beta   90.00
_cell.angle_gamma   90.00
#
_symmetry.space_group_name_H-M   'P 1'
#
loop_
_entity.id
_entity.type
_entity.pdbx_description
1 polymer ?
#
loop_
_entity_poly.entity_id
_entity_poly.type
_entity_poly.pdbx_seq_one_letter_code
_entity_poly.pdbx_strand_id
1 'polypeptide(L)'
;MVEFNPDGSLKLPNRLIKKQEIDEKRMRSARCIKIRKDVVDYNSPKKCRLKIVLSEAITDFRFIPTIYSYFANRAEVPTVMRKTGPREFEVEIGTAFKRCTDCCSLVNRYREHLDGCLIEDKGTCTFQGMNFGWNGE
;
A
#
# COMPACT_ATOMS: atom_id res chain seq x y z
N MET A 1 -10.53 27.61 6.83
CA MET A 1 -11.62 27.92 5.88
C MET A 1 -11.54 26.90 4.77
N VAL A 2 -12.64 26.23 4.45
CA VAL A 2 -12.67 25.22 3.39
C VAL A 2 -12.99 25.95 2.08
N GLU A 3 -12.10 25.88 1.10
CA GLU A 3 -12.32 26.46 -0.22
C GLU A 3 -13.03 25.45 -1.12
N PHE A 4 -14.00 25.93 -1.92
CA PHE A 4 -14.74 25.13 -2.88
C PHE A 4 -14.39 25.59 -4.29
N ASN A 5 -14.36 24.63 -5.22
CA ASN A 5 -14.27 24.88 -6.65
C ASN A 5 -15.61 25.43 -7.18
N PRO A 6 -15.66 26.01 -8.39
CA PRO A 6 -16.88 26.57 -8.98
C PRO A 6 -18.00 25.53 -9.20
N ASP A 7 -17.63 24.25 -9.26
CA ASP A 7 -18.54 23.10 -9.39
C ASP A 7 -19.06 22.59 -8.04
N GLY A 8 -18.72 23.25 -6.93
CA GLY A 8 -19.11 22.87 -5.58
C GLY A 8 -18.26 21.76 -4.96
N SER A 9 -17.20 21.29 -5.64
CA SER A 9 -16.28 20.30 -5.08
C SER A 9 -15.29 20.93 -4.10
N LEU A 10 -14.83 20.16 -3.10
CA LEU A 10 -13.84 20.61 -2.13
C LEU A 10 -12.48 20.82 -2.81
N LYS A 11 -11.93 22.03 -2.71
CA LYS A 11 -10.62 22.34 -3.25
C LYS A 11 -9.55 21.60 -2.44
N LEU A 12 -8.78 20.77 -3.13
CA LEU A 12 -7.69 20.03 -2.50
C LEU A 12 -6.60 21.00 -2.03
N PRO A 13 -6.08 20.83 -0.80
CA PRO A 13 -4.93 21.59 -0.34
C PRO A 13 -3.75 21.47 -1.31
N ASN A 14 -3.11 22.58 -1.65
CA ASN A 14 -1.96 22.62 -2.59
C ASN A 14 -0.84 21.62 -2.26
N ARG A 15 -0.64 21.28 -0.98
CA ARG A 15 0.33 20.26 -0.56
C ARG A 15 -0.04 18.86 -1.06
N LEU A 16 -1.33 18.50 -1.08
CA LEU A 16 -1.80 17.20 -1.54
C LEU A 16 -1.73 17.10 -3.07
N ILE A 17 -2.05 18.19 -3.78
CA ILE A 17 -1.92 18.27 -5.24
C ILE A 17 -0.47 18.03 -5.65
N LYS A 18 0.48 18.79 -5.07
CA LYS A 18 1.91 18.63 -5.36
C LYS A 18 2.43 17.22 -5.06
N LYS A 19 1.94 16.60 -3.98
CA LYS A 19 2.31 15.22 -3.63
C LYS A 19 1.82 14.23 -4.69
N GLN A 20 0.57 14.36 -5.14
CA GLN A 20 0.03 13.50 -6.20
C GLN A 20 0.84 13.65 -7.49
N GLU A 21 1.17 14.87 -7.90
CA GLU A 21 1.99 15.12 -9.09
C GLU A 21 3.40 14.49 -8.97
N ILE A 22 4.02 14.54 -7.79
CA ILE A 22 5.33 13.91 -7.53
C ILE A 22 5.21 12.39 -7.61
N ASP A 23 4.19 11.82 -6.98
CA ASP A 23 3.96 10.37 -6.96
C ASP A 23 3.66 9.85 -8.38
N GLU A 24 2.87 10.57 -9.18
CA GLU A 24 2.63 10.26 -10.59
C GLU A 24 3.92 10.32 -11.43
N LYS A 25 4.75 11.36 -11.23
CA LYS A 25 6.06 11.44 -11.90
C LYS A 25 6.92 10.24 -11.53
N ARG A 26 6.97 9.85 -10.26
CA ARG A 26 7.71 8.67 -9.80
C ARG A 26 7.18 7.37 -10.40
N MET A 27 5.87 7.24 -10.57
CA MET A 27 5.26 6.08 -11.23
C MET A 27 5.53 6.01 -12.74
N ARG A 28 5.98 7.10 -13.38
CA ARG A 28 6.42 7.07 -14.79
C ARG A 28 7.92 6.83 -14.91
N SER A 29 8.75 7.53 -14.13
CA SER A 29 10.19 7.59 -14.37
C SER A 29 11.06 6.82 -13.38
N ALA A 30 10.59 6.56 -12.15
CA ALA A 30 11.39 5.93 -11.11
C ALA A 30 11.02 4.45 -10.96
N ARG A 31 11.94 3.63 -10.43
CA ARG A 31 11.69 2.21 -10.09
C ARG A 31 10.90 2.10 -8.78
N CYS A 32 9.69 2.65 -8.79
CA CYS A 32 8.83 2.72 -7.63
C CYS A 32 7.63 1.78 -7.78
N ILE A 33 7.05 1.39 -6.65
CA ILE A 33 5.75 0.72 -6.62
C ILE A 33 4.78 1.52 -5.77
N LYS A 34 3.51 1.49 -6.15
CA LYS A 34 2.40 1.99 -5.34
C LYS A 34 1.72 0.81 -4.67
N ILE A 35 1.60 0.84 -3.35
CA ILE A 35 0.87 -0.18 -2.57
C ILE A 35 -0.29 0.46 -1.82
N ARG A 36 -1.49 -0.09 -2.00
CA ARG A 36 -2.67 0.23 -1.19
C ARG A 36 -3.05 -0.96 -0.31
N LYS A 37 -3.26 -0.70 0.99
CA LYS A 37 -3.61 -1.70 2.01
C LYS A 37 -5.10 -1.61 2.39
N ASP A 38 -5.91 -2.56 1.95
CA ASP A 38 -7.34 -2.61 2.26
C ASP A 38 -7.65 -3.79 3.22
N VAL A 39 -8.54 -3.59 4.21
CA VAL A 39 -9.15 -4.71 4.95
C VAL A 39 -10.36 -5.18 4.16
N VAL A 40 -10.37 -6.46 3.79
CA VAL A 40 -11.42 -7.07 2.95
C VAL A 40 -12.44 -7.81 3.81
N ASP A 41 -11.97 -8.44 4.89
CA ASP A 41 -12.82 -9.24 5.75
C ASP A 41 -12.53 -8.89 7.21
N TYR A 42 -13.59 -8.52 7.92
CA TYR A 42 -13.55 -8.22 9.35
C TYR A 42 -13.83 -9.47 10.20
N ASN A 43 -14.34 -10.55 9.60
CA ASN A 43 -14.56 -11.83 10.26
C ASN A 43 -13.23 -12.57 10.43
N SER A 44 -13.11 -13.36 11.50
CA SER A 44 -11.87 -14.08 11.80
C SER A 44 -11.73 -15.34 10.93
N PRO A 45 -10.57 -15.58 10.30
CA PRO A 45 -9.37 -14.72 10.28
C PRO A 45 -9.55 -13.50 9.37
N LYS A 46 -9.23 -12.31 9.89
CA LYS A 46 -9.36 -11.05 9.14
C LYS A 46 -8.49 -11.10 7.89
N LYS A 47 -8.98 -10.59 6.77
CA LYS A 47 -8.23 -10.59 5.51
C LYS A 47 -7.77 -9.19 5.17
N CYS A 48 -6.49 -9.07 4.90
CA CYS A 48 -5.86 -7.86 4.37
C CYS A 48 -5.52 -8.10 2.90
N ARG A 49 -5.71 -7.07 2.09
CA ARG A 49 -5.42 -7.07 0.66
C ARG A 49 -4.46 -5.95 0.33
N LEU A 50 -3.41 -6.31 -0.39
CA LEU A 50 -2.42 -5.41 -0.92
C LEU A 50 -2.65 -5.29 -2.42
N LYS A 51 -2.98 -4.09 -2.89
CA LYS A 51 -3.00 -3.77 -4.31
C LYS A 51 -1.68 -3.11 -4.66
N ILE A 52 -0.90 -3.77 -5.51
CA ILE A 52 0.44 -3.37 -5.90
C ILE A 52 0.39 -2.95 -7.37
N VAL A 53 0.79 -1.71 -7.65
CA VAL A 53 0.93 -1.18 -9.01
C VAL A 53 2.38 -0.84 -9.23
N LEU A 54 2.96 -1.34 -10.32
CA LEU A 54 4.35 -1.10 -10.68
C LEU A 54 4.48 0.15 -11.56
N SER A 55 5.55 0.92 -11.37
CA SER A 55 5.87 2.03 -12.27
C SER A 55 6.17 1.56 -13.70
N GLU A 56 6.05 2.47 -14.66
CA GLU A 56 6.37 2.22 -16.07
C GLU A 56 7.85 1.89 -16.29
N ALA A 57 8.73 2.48 -15.49
CA ALA A 57 10.18 2.32 -15.55
C ALA A 57 10.68 0.94 -15.09
N ILE A 58 9.86 0.15 -14.38
CA ILE A 58 10.17 -1.23 -14.08
C ILE A 58 9.87 -2.07 -15.33
N THR A 59 10.80 -2.91 -15.75
CA THR A 59 10.63 -3.83 -16.90
C THR A 59 10.67 -5.29 -16.50
N ASP A 60 11.40 -5.61 -15.43
CA ASP A 60 11.41 -6.93 -14.81
C ASP A 60 10.52 -6.95 -13.57
N PHE A 61 9.42 -7.69 -13.64
CA PHE A 61 8.44 -7.81 -12.56
C PHE A 61 8.58 -9.10 -11.75
N ARG A 62 9.59 -9.93 -12.02
CA ARG A 62 9.78 -11.24 -11.37
C ARG A 62 10.03 -11.12 -9.88
N PHE A 63 10.55 -9.99 -9.40
CA PHE A 63 10.77 -9.76 -7.98
C PHE A 63 9.47 -9.80 -7.16
N ILE A 64 8.32 -9.41 -7.73
CA ILE A 64 7.02 -9.46 -7.04
C ILE A 64 6.67 -10.90 -6.64
N PRO A 65 6.50 -11.85 -7.58
CA PRO A 65 6.21 -13.24 -7.23
C PRO A 65 7.34 -13.87 -6.40
N THR A 66 8.62 -13.54 -6.66
CA THR A 66 9.73 -14.09 -5.87
C THR A 66 9.65 -13.69 -4.40
N ILE A 67 9.51 -12.40 -4.09
CA ILE A 67 9.40 -11.91 -2.71
C ILE A 67 8.14 -12.46 -2.05
N TYR A 68 7.02 -12.52 -2.78
CA TYR A 68 5.80 -13.14 -2.30
C TYR A 68 6.00 -14.62 -1.96
N SER A 69 6.63 -15.42 -2.82
CA SER A 69 6.88 -16.84 -2.56
C SER A 69 7.73 -17.05 -1.30
N TYR A 70 8.77 -16.24 -1.09
CA TYR A 70 9.57 -16.28 0.15
C TYR A 70 8.77 -15.92 1.40
N PHE A 71 7.75 -15.06 1.26
CA PHE A 71 6.84 -14.73 2.34
C PHE A 71 5.83 -15.86 2.58
N ALA A 72 5.17 -16.35 1.53
CA ALA A 72 4.15 -17.40 1.59
C ALA A 72 4.70 -18.71 2.18
N ASN A 73 5.94 -19.10 1.85
CA ASN A 73 6.60 -20.28 2.41
C ASN A 73 6.83 -20.21 3.93
N ARG A 74 6.75 -19.02 4.53
CA ARG A 74 6.91 -18.78 5.96
C ARG A 74 5.63 -18.32 6.65
N ALA A 75 4.55 -18.14 5.89
CA ALA A 75 3.29 -17.65 6.41
C ALA A 75 2.52 -18.79 7.06
N GLU A 76 2.10 -18.60 8.30
CA GLU A 76 1.21 -19.52 9.02
C GLU A 76 -0.27 -19.32 8.66
N VAL A 77 -0.55 -18.27 7.89
CA VAL A 77 -1.88 -17.81 7.50
C VAL A 77 -2.12 -18.08 6.01
N PRO A 78 -3.38 -18.27 5.57
CA PRO A 78 -3.67 -18.44 4.15
C PRO A 78 -3.31 -17.16 3.38
N THR A 79 -2.46 -17.30 2.36
CA THR A 79 -2.04 -16.20 1.49
C THR A 79 -2.26 -16.56 0.03
N VAL A 80 -2.79 -15.63 -0.75
CA VAL A 80 -3.01 -15.80 -2.19
C VAL A 80 -2.52 -14.57 -2.93
N MET A 81 -1.80 -14.78 -4.02
CA MET A 81 -1.41 -13.71 -4.94
C MET A 81 -2.09 -13.92 -6.29
N ARG A 82 -2.56 -12.83 -6.88
CA ARG A 82 -3.20 -12.78 -8.20
C ARG A 82 -2.56 -11.67 -9.01
N LYS A 83 -2.37 -11.93 -10.31
CA LYS A 83 -2.02 -10.87 -11.27
C LYS A 83 -3.32 -10.33 -11.84
N THR A 84 -3.65 -9.08 -11.52
CA THR A 84 -4.91 -8.44 -11.95
C THR A 84 -4.75 -7.67 -13.26
N GLY A 85 -3.52 -7.32 -13.62
CA GLY A 85 -3.20 -6.58 -14.84
C GLY A 85 -1.75 -6.76 -15.28
N PRO A 86 -1.31 -6.09 -16.35
CA PRO A 86 0.05 -6.24 -16.88
C PRO A 86 1.13 -5.84 -15.85
N ARG A 87 0.85 -4.80 -15.07
CA ARG A 87 1.72 -4.21 -14.03
C ARG A 87 1.04 -4.14 -12.67
N GLU A 88 0.00 -4.95 -12.48
CA GLU A 88 -0.84 -4.91 -11.28
C GLU A 88 -0.93 -6.29 -10.64
N PHE A 89 -0.74 -6.31 -9.33
CA PHE A 89 -0.78 -7.51 -8.51
C PHE A 89 -1.65 -7.27 -7.29
N GLU A 90 -2.39 -8.31 -6.90
CA GLU A 90 -3.19 -8.32 -5.70
C GLU A 90 -2.69 -9.45 -4.80
N VAL A 91 -2.40 -9.14 -3.53
CA VAL A 91 -2.01 -10.13 -2.53
C VAL A 91 -3.02 -10.09 -1.40
N GLU A 92 -3.72 -11.19 -1.18
CA GLU A 92 -4.61 -11.40 -0.04
C GLU A 92 -3.90 -12.22 1.02
N ILE A 93 -3.92 -11.74 2.27
CA ILE A 93 -3.28 -12.38 3.41
C ILE A 93 -4.33 -12.48 4.53
N GLY A 94 -4.60 -13.70 4.99
CA GLY A 94 -5.28 -13.92 6.26
C GLY A 94 -4.45 -13.39 7.42
N THR A 95 -5.07 -12.97 8.51
CA THR A 95 -4.36 -12.46 9.68
C THR A 95 -4.89 -13.11 10.95
N ALA A 96 -3.97 -13.61 11.78
CA ALA A 96 -4.29 -14.17 13.09
C ALA A 96 -4.20 -13.05 14.13
N PHE A 97 -5.36 -12.53 14.57
CA PHE A 97 -5.56 -11.64 15.74
C PHE A 97 -4.86 -10.25 15.73
N LYS A 98 -3.60 -10.09 15.29
CA LYS A 98 -2.88 -8.81 15.18
C LYS A 98 -3.10 -8.18 13.81
N ARG A 99 -3.94 -7.14 13.74
CA ARG A 99 -4.30 -6.44 12.49
C ARG A 99 -3.05 -6.05 11.69
N CYS A 100 -2.95 -6.56 10.46
CA CYS A 100 -2.02 -6.08 9.42
C CYS A 100 -0.51 -6.31 9.63
N THR A 101 -0.06 -7.12 10.62
CA THR A 101 1.39 -7.36 10.84
C THR A 101 2.06 -8.00 9.64
N ASP A 102 1.46 -9.06 9.11
CA ASP A 102 1.97 -9.78 7.94
C ASP A 102 1.96 -8.94 6.67
N CYS A 103 0.91 -8.13 6.48
CA CYS A 103 0.83 -7.15 5.41
C CYS A 103 1.94 -6.10 5.51
N CYS A 104 2.23 -5.59 6.70
CA CYS A 104 3.34 -4.66 6.92
C CYS A 104 4.70 -5.32 6.66
N SER A 105 4.88 -6.58 7.08
CA SER A 105 6.10 -7.36 6.82
C SER A 105 6.37 -7.51 5.32
N LEU A 106 5.35 -7.90 4.54
CA LEU A 106 5.50 -8.03 3.09
C LEU A 106 5.79 -6.68 2.41
N VAL A 107 5.12 -5.60 2.83
CA VAL A 107 5.40 -4.26 2.31
C VAL A 107 6.81 -3.78 2.64
N ASN A 108 7.32 -4.09 3.84
CA ASN A 108 8.69 -3.75 4.21
C ASN A 108 9.72 -4.48 3.34
N ARG A 109 9.51 -5.75 3.00
CA ARG A 109 10.39 -6.47 2.07
C ARG A 109 10.43 -5.83 0.68
N TYR A 110 9.28 -5.38 0.18
CA TYR A 110 9.26 -4.62 -1.08
C TYR A 110 9.96 -3.28 -0.96
N ARG A 111 9.81 -2.58 0.17
CA ARG A 111 10.51 -1.32 0.45
C ARG A 111 12.03 -1.52 0.42
N GLU A 112 12.52 -2.57 1.08
CA GLU A 112 13.95 -2.91 1.12
C GLU A 112 14.48 -3.23 -0.28
N HIS A 113 13.74 -4.00 -1.08
CA HIS A 113 14.16 -4.35 -2.44
C HIS A 113 14.22 -3.16 -3.41
N LEU A 114 13.42 -2.12 -3.16
CA LEU A 114 13.29 -0.95 -4.04
C LEU A 114 14.03 0.28 -3.49
N ASP A 115 14.98 0.09 -2.57
CA ASP A 115 15.76 1.17 -1.95
C ASP A 115 14.88 2.29 -1.37
N GLY A 116 13.73 1.93 -0.80
CA GLY A 116 12.76 2.89 -0.26
C GLY A 116 11.81 3.53 -1.29
N CYS A 117 11.91 3.21 -2.57
CA CYS A 117 11.02 3.69 -3.64
C CYS A 117 9.64 3.02 -3.57
N LEU A 118 8.89 3.31 -2.51
CA LEU A 118 7.56 2.75 -2.25
C LEU A 118 6.58 3.84 -1.85
N ILE A 119 5.52 3.97 -2.64
CA ILE A 119 4.42 4.92 -2.42
C ILE A 119 3.32 4.16 -1.69
N GLU A 120 3.17 4.40 -0.38
CA GLU A 120 2.07 3.83 0.40
C GLU A 120 0.83 4.72 0.33
N ASP A 121 -0.25 4.15 -0.19
CA ASP A 121 -1.59 4.73 -0.10
C ASP A 121 -2.26 4.21 1.18
N LYS A 122 -2.62 5.14 2.09
CA LYS A 122 -3.20 4.80 3.39
C LYS A 122 -4.64 4.30 3.18
N GLY A 123 -4.80 3.00 2.95
CA GLY A 123 -6.12 2.35 2.97
C GLY A 123 -6.59 2.01 4.39
N THR A 124 -7.69 1.27 4.51
CA THR A 124 -8.34 0.95 5.80
C THR A 124 -7.48 0.10 6.75
N CYS A 125 -6.43 -0.54 6.22
CA CYS A 125 -5.43 -1.30 6.96
C CYS A 125 -4.20 -0.41 7.29
N THR A 126 -4.44 0.79 7.82
CA THR A 126 -3.38 1.70 8.33
C THR A 126 -3.73 2.20 9.73
N PHE A 127 -3.70 1.30 10.73
CA PHE A 127 -3.72 1.75 12.12
C PHE A 127 -2.29 2.13 12.54
N GLN A 128 -1.94 3.41 12.40
CA GLN A 128 -0.97 4.00 13.31
C GLN A 128 -1.68 4.02 14.67
N GLY A 129 -1.08 3.40 15.70
CA GLY A 129 -1.54 3.63 17.07
C GLY A 129 -1.74 5.13 17.27
N MET A 130 -2.90 5.52 17.76
CA MET A 130 -3.13 6.89 18.21
C MET A 130 -2.02 7.23 19.21
N ASN A 131 -0.98 7.94 18.78
CA ASN A 131 -0.28 8.86 19.66
C ASN A 131 -1.20 10.07 19.80
N PHE A 132 -2.26 9.94 20.61
CA PHE A 132 -2.86 11.11 21.24
C PHE A 132 -1.82 11.63 22.24
N GLY A 133 -0.85 12.39 21.74
CA GLY A 133 -0.19 13.39 22.56
C GLY A 133 -1.23 14.45 22.88
N TRP A 134 -2.04 14.21 23.90
CA TRP A 134 -2.67 15.30 24.64
C TRP A 134 -1.52 16.08 25.28
N ASN A 135 -1.00 17.10 24.58
CA ASN A 135 -0.45 18.26 25.25
C ASN A 135 -1.67 19.10 25.65
N GLY A 136 -2.25 18.76 26.80
CA GLY A 136 -3.21 19.62 27.47
C GLY A 136 -2.42 20.75 28.13
N GLU A 137 -2.40 21.90 27.46
CA GLU A 137 -2.43 23.21 28.14
C GLU A 137 -3.80 23.43 28.77
#